data_AF-A0A1V5QDR6-F1
#
_entry.id   AF-A0A1V5QDR6-F1
#
_cell.length_a   1.000
_cell.length_b   1.000
_cell.length_c   1.000
_cell.angle_alpha   90.00
_cell.angle_beta   90.00
_cell.angle_gamma   90.00
#
_symmetry.space_group_name_H-M   'P 1'
#
loop_
_entity.id
_entity.type
_entity.pdbx_description
1 polymer ?
#
loop_
_entity_poly.entity_id
_entity_poly.type
_entity_poly.pdbx_seq_one_letter_code
_entity_poly.pdbx_strand_id
1 'polypeptide(L)'
;MRTTHKDNKFLTPDDVNDLESETDAYYRDVYTLGKWGVLGNVIFTNWVMADLDDPASEYYLPEAQRTNRRHGLDFGFSSDPAAVPFTHYDRARKRIYVYDELYETGLTNDVLAEILKTKQTRDIVIADSAEPKSIAELRARGVDVYPAHKGPDSVLFGIQWLQQQTIVVHKHCINMRNELSQYKWREDGQGRAMRQPVDRNNHLIDGLRYAYETEMIDQKPEYLPGIYK
;
A
#
# COMPACT_ATOMS: atom_id res chain seq x y z
N MET A 1 -0.02 23.35 -15.87
CA MET A 1 0.19 22.58 -17.11
C MET A 1 -0.31 21.16 -16.82
N ARG A 2 -1.14 20.58 -17.68
CA ARG A 2 -1.74 19.25 -17.48
C ARG A 2 -1.21 18.35 -18.58
N THR A 3 -0.48 17.31 -18.18
CA THR A 3 0.07 16.29 -19.07
C THR A 3 -0.77 15.03 -18.95
N THR A 4 -1.01 14.36 -20.07
CA THR A 4 -1.78 13.12 -20.17
C THR A 4 -0.96 12.06 -20.89
N HIS A 5 -1.50 10.84 -21.00
CA HIS A 5 -0.87 9.76 -21.77
C HIS A 5 -0.62 10.15 -23.24
N LYS A 6 -1.41 11.05 -23.82
CA LYS A 6 -1.25 11.56 -25.19
C LYS A 6 0.00 12.43 -25.38
N ASP A 7 0.54 12.95 -24.28
CA ASP A 7 1.76 13.77 -24.29
C ASP A 7 3.02 12.91 -24.10
N ASN A 8 2.87 11.63 -23.71
CA ASN A 8 3.96 10.71 -23.43
C ASN A 8 4.25 9.79 -24.63
N LYS A 9 5.34 10.07 -25.35
CA LYS A 9 5.77 9.29 -26.53
C LYS A 9 6.38 7.93 -26.22
N PHE A 10 6.59 7.61 -24.94
CA PHE A 10 7.25 6.37 -24.52
C PHE A 10 6.28 5.25 -24.12
N LEU A 11 4.96 5.52 -24.13
CA LEU A 11 3.96 4.50 -23.83
C LEU A 11 3.82 3.50 -24.98
N THR A 12 3.69 2.22 -24.64
CA THR A 12 3.38 1.18 -25.61
C THR A 12 1.90 1.23 -26.02
N PRO A 13 1.53 0.60 -27.15
CA PRO A 13 0.12 0.49 -27.53
C PRO A 13 -0.75 -0.19 -26.46
N ASP A 14 -0.19 -1.16 -25.73
CA ASP A 14 -0.89 -1.85 -24.65
C ASP A 14 -1.11 -0.90 -23.45
N ASP A 15 -0.10 -0.12 -23.05
CA ASP A 15 -0.24 0.89 -21.98
C ASP A 15 -1.33 1.92 -22.30
N VAL A 16 -1.42 2.34 -23.57
CA VAL A 16 -2.46 3.28 -24.02
C VAL A 16 -3.83 2.61 -23.98
N ASN A 17 -3.93 1.36 -24.41
CA ASN A 17 -5.19 0.63 -24.43
C ASN A 17 -5.69 0.36 -23.00
N ASP A 18 -4.82 0.03 -22.07
CA ASP A 18 -5.14 -0.13 -20.66
C ASP A 18 -5.74 1.16 -20.08
N LEU A 19 -5.10 2.31 -20.35
CA LEU A 19 -5.61 3.62 -19.92
C LEU A 19 -6.93 4.00 -20.60
N GLU A 20 -7.13 3.70 -21.88
CA GLU A 20 -8.35 4.04 -22.62
C GLU A 20 -9.52 3.07 -22.34
N SER A 21 -9.23 1.84 -21.89
CA SER A 21 -10.23 0.84 -21.52
C SER A 21 -10.87 1.07 -20.15
N GLU A 22 -10.43 2.09 -19.42
CA GLU A 22 -10.93 2.43 -18.10
C GLU A 22 -12.44 2.74 -18.10
N THR A 23 -13.20 1.93 -17.37
CA THR A 23 -14.67 2.04 -17.29
C THR A 23 -15.16 2.84 -16.09
N ASP A 24 -14.38 2.93 -15.01
CA ASP A 24 -14.74 3.75 -13.87
C ASP A 24 -14.48 5.23 -14.18
N ALA A 25 -15.54 6.02 -14.09
CA ALA A 25 -15.52 7.42 -14.48
C ALA A 25 -14.48 8.26 -13.70
N TYR A 26 -14.22 7.94 -12.44
CA TYR A 26 -13.21 8.63 -11.63
C TYR A 26 -11.80 8.27 -12.08
N TYR A 27 -11.51 6.96 -12.18
CA TYR A 27 -10.19 6.50 -12.61
C TYR A 27 -9.86 6.99 -14.02
N ARG A 28 -10.85 7.01 -14.92
CA ARG A 28 -10.69 7.58 -16.26
C ARG A 28 -10.37 9.07 -16.21
N ASP A 29 -11.09 9.81 -15.38
CA ASP A 29 -10.88 11.24 -15.22
C ASP A 29 -9.48 11.57 -14.68
N VAL A 30 -8.97 10.80 -13.72
CA VAL A 30 -7.66 11.02 -13.10
C VAL A 30 -6.52 10.44 -13.94
N TYR A 31 -6.53 9.14 -14.23
CA TYR A 31 -5.42 8.43 -14.88
C TYR A 31 -5.39 8.59 -16.40
N THR A 32 -6.56 8.54 -17.05
CA THR A 32 -6.61 8.67 -18.52
C THR A 32 -6.57 10.13 -18.93
N LEU A 33 -7.36 10.97 -18.27
CA LEU A 33 -7.53 12.37 -18.67
C LEU A 33 -6.64 13.35 -17.88
N GLY A 34 -6.09 12.98 -16.73
CA GLY A 34 -5.24 13.88 -15.92
C GLY A 34 -6.00 14.98 -15.17
N LYS A 35 -7.29 14.77 -14.85
CA LYS A 35 -8.05 15.71 -13.99
C LYS A 35 -7.57 15.59 -12.54
N TRP A 36 -7.61 16.71 -11.83
CA TRP A 36 -7.46 16.71 -10.37
C TRP A 36 -8.73 16.09 -9.75
N GLY A 37 -8.62 14.87 -9.24
CA GLY A 37 -9.72 14.19 -8.57
C GLY A 37 -9.82 14.60 -7.10
N VAL A 38 -11.01 15.00 -6.64
CA VAL A 38 -11.35 14.99 -5.21
C VAL A 38 -12.34 13.84 -5.03
N LEU A 39 -11.88 12.75 -4.41
CA LEU A 39 -12.69 11.57 -4.22
C LEU A 39 -13.49 11.70 -2.91
N GLY A 40 -14.81 11.54 -2.98
CA GLY A 40 -15.63 11.33 -1.78
C GLY A 40 -15.36 9.96 -1.17
N ASN A 41 -15.58 9.79 0.13
CA ASN A 41 -15.51 8.49 0.82
C ASN A 41 -14.15 7.77 0.80
N VAL A 42 -13.04 8.53 0.71
CA VAL A 42 -11.68 8.00 0.90
C VAL A 42 -11.53 7.40 2.29
N ILE A 43 -10.85 6.26 2.36
CA ILE A 43 -10.66 5.46 3.58
C ILE A 43 -9.63 6.11 4.51
N PHE A 44 -8.49 6.55 3.95
CA PHE A 44 -7.37 7.06 4.73
C PHE A 44 -7.23 8.57 4.62
N THR A 45 -7.47 9.25 5.73
CA THR A 45 -7.26 10.71 5.88
C THR A 45 -6.17 11.02 6.93
N ASN A 46 -5.71 9.99 7.63
CA ASN A 46 -4.74 10.02 8.73
C ASN A 46 -3.30 9.82 8.24
N TRP A 47 -2.94 10.42 7.10
CA TRP A 47 -1.60 10.32 6.53
C TRP A 47 -1.02 11.67 6.14
N VAL A 48 0.31 11.75 6.11
CA VAL A 48 1.07 12.95 5.74
C VAL A 48 2.27 12.57 4.87
N MET A 49 2.66 13.46 3.97
CA MET A 49 3.92 13.35 3.23
C MET A 49 5.00 14.13 3.98
N ALA A 50 6.19 13.52 4.12
CA ALA A 50 7.34 14.17 4.73
C ALA A 50 8.65 13.76 4.03
N ASP A 51 9.66 14.61 4.18
CA ASP A 51 11.05 14.20 3.98
C ASP A 51 11.54 13.55 5.29
N LEU A 52 11.92 12.28 5.23
CA LEU A 52 12.37 11.51 6.39
C LEU A 52 13.89 11.66 6.59
N ASP A 53 14.59 12.19 5.59
CA ASP A 53 16.03 12.35 5.60
C ASP A 53 16.45 13.79 5.95
N ASP A 54 15.49 14.74 5.98
CA ASP A 54 15.71 16.13 6.40
C ASP A 54 15.68 16.28 7.94
N PRO A 55 16.79 16.63 8.60
CA PRO A 55 16.82 16.85 10.05
C PRO A 55 15.91 17.98 10.56
N ALA A 56 15.46 18.88 9.68
CA ALA A 56 14.51 19.94 10.03
C ALA A 56 13.05 19.47 9.99
N SER A 57 12.76 18.28 9.43
CA SER A 57 11.42 17.70 9.37
C SER A 57 10.95 17.25 10.75
N GLU A 58 9.69 17.52 11.10
CA GLU A 58 9.04 16.94 12.31
C GLU A 58 9.08 15.40 12.29
N TYR A 59 9.17 14.82 11.10
CA TYR A 59 9.14 13.40 10.85
C TYR A 59 10.51 12.82 10.50
N TYR A 60 11.61 13.53 10.78
CA TYR A 60 12.96 13.04 10.53
C TYR A 60 13.17 11.64 11.12
N LEU A 61 13.56 10.68 10.27
CA LEU A 61 13.78 9.29 10.62
C LEU A 61 14.88 8.68 9.73
N PRO A 62 16.16 8.99 10.01
CA PRO A 62 17.28 8.45 9.25
C PRO A 62 17.41 6.93 9.47
N GLU A 63 18.06 6.24 8.54
CA GLU A 63 18.20 4.78 8.52
C GLU A 63 18.65 4.20 9.87
N ALA A 64 19.63 4.82 10.52
CA ALA A 64 20.16 4.39 11.81
C ALA A 64 19.12 4.34 12.95
N GLN A 65 18.00 5.07 12.83
CA GLN A 65 16.92 5.09 13.81
C GLN A 65 15.78 4.12 13.47
N ARG A 66 15.78 3.52 12.26
CA ARG A 66 14.77 2.58 11.79
C ARG A 66 14.98 1.19 12.41
N THR A 67 14.76 1.07 13.71
CA THR A 67 15.06 -0.14 14.51
C THR A 67 13.87 -1.11 14.60
N ASN A 68 12.65 -0.61 14.60
CA ASN A 68 11.42 -1.40 14.61
C ASN A 68 10.83 -1.52 13.19
N ARG A 69 11.50 -2.30 12.32
CA ARG A 69 11.09 -2.47 10.93
C ARG A 69 10.00 -3.53 10.79
N ARG A 70 9.05 -3.26 9.90
CA ARG A 70 7.90 -4.12 9.59
C ARG A 70 7.63 -4.02 8.09
N HIS A 71 7.77 -5.12 7.37
CA HIS A 71 7.57 -5.13 5.93
C HIS A 71 6.47 -6.12 5.59
N GLY A 72 5.69 -5.79 4.57
CA GLY A 72 4.69 -6.70 4.04
C GLY A 72 4.83 -6.85 2.55
N LEU A 73 4.31 -7.94 2.02
CA LEU A 73 4.39 -8.25 0.60
C LEU A 73 3.01 -8.68 0.09
N ASP A 74 2.48 -7.91 -0.84
CA ASP A 74 1.45 -8.39 -1.75
C ASP A 74 2.13 -8.86 -3.04
N PHE A 75 1.90 -10.09 -3.45
CA PHE A 75 2.54 -10.64 -4.65
C PHE A 75 1.97 -10.02 -5.95
N GLY A 76 0.76 -9.46 -5.89
CA GLY A 76 -0.01 -9.16 -7.09
C GLY A 76 -0.50 -10.43 -7.79
N PHE A 77 -1.58 -10.31 -8.56
CA PHE A 77 -2.11 -11.37 -9.42
C PHE A 77 -2.23 -10.90 -10.87
N SER A 78 -1.71 -11.69 -11.81
CA SER A 78 -1.79 -11.41 -13.26
C SER A 78 -1.18 -10.06 -13.66
N SER A 79 -2.00 -9.03 -13.84
CA SER A 79 -1.59 -7.68 -14.23
C SER A 79 -1.22 -6.80 -13.03
N ASP A 80 -1.54 -7.24 -11.81
CA ASP A 80 -1.31 -6.46 -10.62
C ASP A 80 0.18 -6.49 -10.21
N PRO A 81 0.70 -5.38 -9.65
CA PRO A 81 2.09 -5.28 -9.25
C PRO A 81 2.38 -6.08 -7.98
N ALA A 82 3.58 -6.63 -7.89
CA ALA A 82 4.16 -7.00 -6.62
C ALA A 82 4.44 -5.73 -5.82
N ALA A 83 3.91 -5.65 -4.60
CA ALA A 83 3.90 -4.46 -3.78
C ALA A 83 4.50 -4.73 -2.40
N VAL A 84 5.52 -3.94 -2.03
CA VAL A 84 6.20 -4.05 -0.72
C VAL A 84 6.35 -2.67 -0.12
N PRO A 85 5.56 -2.30 0.90
CA PRO A 85 5.88 -1.16 1.73
C PRO A 85 7.01 -1.51 2.71
N PHE A 86 8.10 -0.75 2.67
CA PHE A 86 9.15 -0.84 3.67
C PHE A 86 8.90 0.16 4.78
N THR A 87 8.70 -0.34 6.00
CA THR A 87 8.20 0.52 7.08
C THR A 87 8.93 0.40 8.40
N HIS A 88 8.77 1.44 9.22
CA HIS A 88 9.18 1.50 10.60
C HIS A 88 8.00 1.90 11.48
N TYR A 89 7.87 1.26 12.64
CA TYR A 89 6.79 1.55 13.59
C TYR A 89 7.27 2.23 14.87
N ASP A 90 6.84 3.47 15.07
CA ASP A 90 6.88 4.12 16.37
C ASP A 90 5.56 3.86 17.11
N ARG A 91 5.55 2.76 17.87
CA ARG A 91 4.39 2.32 18.65
C ARG A 91 3.99 3.35 19.71
N ALA A 92 4.95 4.06 20.31
CA ALA A 92 4.68 5.02 21.37
C ALA A 92 3.88 6.23 20.86
N ARG A 93 4.14 6.65 19.62
CA ARG A 93 3.43 7.76 18.96
C ARG A 93 2.31 7.31 18.02
N LYS A 94 2.09 6.00 17.89
CA LYS A 94 1.17 5.40 16.88
C LYS A 94 1.48 5.90 15.47
N ARG A 95 2.76 5.91 15.09
CA ARG A 95 3.23 6.39 13.77
C ARG A 95 3.81 5.24 12.96
N ILE A 96 3.31 5.09 11.74
CA ILE A 96 3.87 4.20 10.72
C ILE A 96 4.64 5.08 9.74
N TYR A 97 5.94 4.79 9.58
CA TYR A 97 6.78 5.48 8.61
C TYR A 97 7.00 4.57 7.42
N VAL A 98 6.49 4.95 6.25
CA VAL A 98 6.78 4.29 4.97
C VAL A 98 7.97 5.02 4.35
N TYR A 99 9.14 4.39 4.39
CA TYR A 99 10.40 5.04 3.99
C TYR A 99 10.90 4.61 2.61
N ASP A 100 10.44 3.46 2.11
CA ASP A 100 10.70 2.98 0.76
C ASP A 100 9.52 2.11 0.30
N GLU A 101 9.42 1.86 -1.00
CA GLU A 101 8.41 1.00 -1.61
C GLU A 101 9.01 0.16 -2.76
N LEU A 102 8.39 -0.99 -3.03
CA LEU A 102 8.48 -1.71 -4.30
C LEU A 102 7.07 -1.78 -4.88
N TYR A 103 6.92 -1.48 -6.17
CA TYR A 103 5.63 -1.50 -6.86
C TYR A 103 5.85 -1.78 -8.35
N GLU A 104 5.97 -3.06 -8.70
CA GLU A 104 6.44 -3.48 -10.03
C GLU A 104 5.62 -4.67 -10.56
N THR A 105 5.26 -4.63 -11.84
CA THR A 105 4.54 -5.73 -12.52
C THR A 105 5.51 -6.69 -13.21
N GLY A 106 5.07 -7.94 -13.42
CA GLY A 106 5.83 -8.91 -14.21
C GLY A 106 7.14 -9.42 -13.57
N LEU A 107 7.33 -9.21 -12.26
CA LEU A 107 8.49 -9.73 -11.56
C LEU A 107 8.39 -11.24 -11.36
N THR A 108 9.45 -11.96 -11.72
CA THR A 108 9.63 -13.36 -11.32
C THR A 108 10.13 -13.44 -9.88
N ASN A 109 9.84 -14.56 -9.19
CA ASN A 109 10.21 -14.75 -7.79
C ASN A 109 11.73 -14.67 -7.53
N ASP A 110 12.56 -15.02 -8.52
CA ASP A 110 14.01 -14.87 -8.41
C ASP A 110 14.45 -13.41 -8.45
N VAL A 111 13.89 -12.60 -9.35
CA VAL A 111 14.18 -11.16 -9.42
C VAL A 111 13.66 -10.45 -8.17
N LEU A 112 12.43 -10.77 -7.74
CA LEU A 112 11.86 -10.25 -6.50
C LEU A 112 12.76 -10.56 -5.29
N ALA A 113 13.28 -11.79 -5.19
CA ALA A 113 14.18 -12.15 -4.10
C ALA A 113 15.46 -11.30 -4.08
N GLU A 114 16.08 -11.05 -5.24
CA GLU A 114 17.28 -10.21 -5.31
C GLU A 114 16.98 -8.76 -4.94
N ILE A 115 15.88 -8.18 -5.45
CA ILE A 115 15.45 -6.83 -5.09
C ILE A 115 15.26 -6.72 -3.58
N LEU A 116 14.53 -7.66 -2.97
CA LEU A 116 14.29 -7.66 -1.53
C LEU A 116 15.58 -7.72 -0.72
N LYS A 117 16.60 -8.48 -1.15
CA LYS A 117 17.91 -8.53 -0.47
C LYS A 117 18.67 -7.21 -0.54
N THR A 118 18.46 -6.42 -1.59
CA THR A 118 19.09 -5.10 -1.72
C THR A 118 18.39 -4.01 -0.90
N LYS A 119 17.07 -4.13 -0.69
CA LYS A 119 16.25 -3.12 -0.02
C LYS A 119 16.13 -3.31 1.50
N GLN A 120 16.36 -4.53 2.01
CA GLN A 120 16.30 -4.79 3.45
C GLN A 120 17.44 -5.69 3.93
N THR A 121 17.74 -5.62 5.23
CA THR A 121 18.85 -6.37 5.85
C THR A 121 18.31 -7.46 6.78
N ARG A 122 17.93 -8.61 6.22
CA ARG A 122 17.37 -9.78 6.94
C ARG A 122 16.15 -9.44 7.83
N ASP A 123 15.37 -8.46 7.41
CA ASP A 123 14.11 -8.16 8.04
C ASP A 123 13.07 -9.21 7.67
N ILE A 124 12.16 -9.49 8.60
CA ILE A 124 11.01 -10.35 8.34
C ILE A 124 10.04 -9.61 7.42
N VAL A 125 9.61 -10.28 6.36
CA VAL A 125 8.55 -9.83 5.45
C VAL A 125 7.31 -10.72 5.66
N ILE A 126 6.16 -10.10 5.92
CA ILE A 126 4.88 -10.82 6.04
C ILE A 126 4.13 -10.74 4.71
N ALA A 127 3.96 -11.86 4.03
CA ALA A 127 3.41 -11.92 2.69
C ALA A 127 1.98 -12.46 2.64
N ASP A 128 1.26 -12.16 1.56
CA ASP A 128 -0.03 -12.79 1.31
C ASP A 128 0.07 -14.33 1.34
N SER A 129 -0.70 -14.95 2.22
CA SER A 129 -0.83 -16.39 2.37
C SER A 129 -1.47 -17.11 1.18
N ALA A 130 -2.09 -16.37 0.24
CA ALA A 130 -2.70 -16.95 -0.96
C ALA A 130 -1.68 -17.61 -1.91
N GLU A 131 -0.39 -17.24 -1.81
CA GLU A 131 0.69 -17.73 -2.68
C GLU A 131 1.78 -18.52 -1.92
N PRO A 132 1.46 -19.69 -1.34
CA PRO A 132 2.40 -20.44 -0.51
C PRO A 132 3.62 -20.94 -1.28
N LYS A 133 3.51 -21.14 -2.59
CA LYS A 133 4.63 -21.54 -3.45
C LYS A 133 5.65 -20.41 -3.58
N SER A 134 5.20 -19.19 -3.87
CA SER A 134 6.07 -18.02 -3.99
C SER A 134 6.78 -17.72 -2.67
N ILE A 135 6.09 -17.86 -1.53
CA ILE A 135 6.72 -17.78 -0.20
C ILE A 135 7.85 -18.82 -0.06
N ALA A 136 7.60 -20.08 -0.40
CA ALA A 136 8.60 -21.13 -0.30
C ALA A 136 9.83 -20.87 -1.19
N GLU A 137 9.61 -20.38 -2.41
CA GLU A 137 10.68 -20.03 -3.35
C GLU A 137 11.54 -18.85 -2.86
N LEU A 138 10.91 -17.78 -2.36
CA LEU A 138 11.61 -16.64 -1.77
C LEU A 138 12.46 -17.07 -0.56
N ARG A 139 11.92 -17.94 0.31
CA ARG A 139 12.67 -18.52 1.45
C ARG A 139 13.85 -19.35 0.99
N ALA A 140 13.67 -20.22 0.00
CA ALA A 140 14.75 -21.02 -0.57
C ALA A 140 15.87 -20.14 -1.16
N ARG A 141 15.53 -18.90 -1.56
CA ARG A 141 16.47 -17.89 -2.06
C ARG A 141 17.06 -17.01 -0.96
N GLY A 142 16.76 -17.24 0.31
CA GLY A 142 17.36 -16.53 1.44
C GLY A 142 16.65 -15.23 1.83
N VAL A 143 15.37 -15.07 1.47
CA VAL A 143 14.51 -14.00 1.99
C VAL A 143 13.73 -14.52 3.20
N ASP A 144 13.76 -13.80 4.31
CA ASP A 144 13.00 -14.13 5.53
C ASP A 144 11.52 -13.74 5.38
N VAL A 145 10.78 -14.49 4.55
CA VAL A 145 9.36 -14.26 4.29
C VAL A 145 8.46 -15.31 4.95
N TYR A 146 7.34 -14.86 5.51
CA TYR A 146 6.37 -15.67 6.24
C TYR A 146 4.94 -15.32 5.81
N PRO A 147 4.01 -16.30 5.79
CA PRO A 147 2.63 -16.04 5.41
C PRO A 147 1.89 -15.25 6.48
N ALA A 148 1.04 -14.32 6.06
CA ALA A 148 0.07 -13.63 6.88
C ALA A 148 -0.99 -14.60 7.46
N HIS A 149 -1.39 -14.40 8.70
CA HIS A 149 -2.45 -15.17 9.36
C HIS A 149 -3.83 -14.51 9.12
N LYS A 150 -4.39 -14.70 7.93
CA LYS A 150 -5.67 -14.07 7.54
C LYS A 150 -6.91 -14.79 8.12
N GLY A 151 -7.88 -13.99 8.59
CA GLY A 151 -9.26 -14.41 8.84
C GLY A 151 -10.27 -13.64 7.95
N PRO A 152 -11.55 -14.08 7.86
CA PRO A 152 -12.55 -13.50 6.96
C PRO A 152 -12.75 -11.98 7.08
N ASP A 153 -12.59 -11.44 8.30
CA ASP A 153 -12.77 -10.00 8.59
C ASP A 153 -11.45 -9.20 8.65
N SER A 154 -10.32 -9.81 8.26
CA SER A 154 -8.98 -9.22 8.43
C SER A 154 -8.75 -7.93 7.63
N VAL A 155 -9.46 -7.75 6.51
CA VAL A 155 -9.37 -6.52 5.68
C VAL A 155 -9.95 -5.32 6.41
N LEU A 156 -11.22 -5.39 6.81
CA LEU A 156 -11.89 -4.30 7.51
C LEU A 156 -11.21 -4.00 8.85
N PHE A 157 -10.80 -5.05 9.57
CA PHE A 157 -10.07 -4.90 10.82
C PHE A 157 -8.74 -4.18 10.63
N GLY A 158 -7.95 -4.60 9.63
CA GLY A 158 -6.67 -3.97 9.33
C GLY A 158 -6.82 -2.52 8.89
N ILE A 159 -7.83 -2.21 8.07
CA ILE A 159 -8.16 -0.83 7.70
C ILE A 159 -8.48 0.00 8.96
N GLN A 160 -9.34 -0.49 9.84
CA GLN A 160 -9.73 0.21 11.07
C GLN A 160 -8.54 0.44 12.02
N TRP A 161 -7.62 -0.51 12.11
CA TRP A 161 -6.40 -0.35 12.92
C TRP A 161 -5.45 0.67 12.29
N LEU A 162 -5.25 0.63 10.97
CA LEU A 162 -4.43 1.60 10.24
C LEU A 162 -5.00 3.02 10.35
N GLN A 163 -6.33 3.19 10.34
CA GLN A 163 -7.00 4.48 10.57
C GLN A 163 -6.72 5.10 11.95
N GLN A 164 -6.30 4.31 12.93
CA GLN A 164 -5.93 4.78 14.28
C GLN A 164 -4.46 5.19 14.40
N GLN A 165 -3.66 4.98 13.35
CA GLN A 165 -2.26 5.39 13.30
C GLN A 165 -2.12 6.73 12.58
N THR A 166 -0.97 7.37 12.67
CA THR A 166 -0.56 8.38 11.69
C THR A 166 0.38 7.73 10.69
N ILE A 167 0.02 7.75 9.41
CA ILE A 167 0.86 7.17 8.34
C ILE A 167 1.72 8.29 7.74
N VAL A 168 3.01 8.22 7.94
CA VAL A 168 3.99 9.18 7.45
C VAL A 168 4.67 8.57 6.24
N VAL A 169 4.49 9.17 5.07
CA VAL A 169 4.98 8.63 3.81
C VAL A 169 6.13 9.47 3.31
N HIS A 170 7.27 8.84 3.03
CA HIS A 170 8.41 9.53 2.47
C HIS A 170 8.08 10.15 1.10
N LYS A 171 8.62 11.33 0.81
CA LYS A 171 8.33 12.08 -0.42
C LYS A 171 8.53 11.29 -1.73
N HIS A 172 9.44 10.32 -1.74
CA HIS A 172 9.72 9.47 -2.91
C HIS A 172 8.80 8.25 -3.05
N CYS A 173 8.00 7.92 -2.04
CA CYS A 173 7.04 6.81 -2.10
C CYS A 173 5.75 7.33 -2.78
N ILE A 174 5.77 7.38 -4.10
CA ILE A 174 4.71 7.98 -4.92
C ILE A 174 3.51 7.03 -4.98
N ASN A 175 3.74 5.73 -5.12
CA ASN A 175 2.68 4.74 -5.26
C ASN A 175 1.88 4.61 -3.97
N MET A 176 2.53 4.57 -2.81
CA MET A 176 1.84 4.57 -1.51
C MET A 176 0.93 5.79 -1.35
N ARG A 177 1.41 6.99 -1.74
CA ARG A 177 0.58 8.21 -1.67
C ARG A 177 -0.62 8.14 -2.61
N ASN A 178 -0.42 7.60 -3.81
CA ASN A 178 -1.51 7.42 -4.77
C ASN A 178 -2.57 6.49 -4.21
N GLU A 179 -2.20 5.31 -3.71
CA GLU A 179 -3.14 4.36 -3.10
C GLU A 179 -3.88 4.99 -1.91
N LEU A 180 -3.17 5.59 -0.95
CA LEU A 180 -3.79 6.23 0.22
C LEU A 180 -4.78 7.35 -0.16
N SER A 181 -4.50 8.09 -1.23
CA SER A 181 -5.36 9.18 -1.70
C SER A 181 -6.61 8.73 -2.46
N GLN A 182 -6.63 7.49 -2.94
CA GLN A 182 -7.68 6.98 -3.84
C GLN A 182 -8.46 5.80 -3.27
N TYR A 183 -7.91 5.09 -2.28
CA TYR A 183 -8.56 3.94 -1.70
C TYR A 183 -9.84 4.38 -0.97
N LYS A 184 -10.99 3.92 -1.48
CA LYS A 184 -12.33 4.40 -1.07
C LYS A 184 -13.25 3.26 -0.65
N TRP A 185 -14.26 3.63 0.13
CA TRP A 185 -15.42 2.78 0.37
C TRP A 185 -16.25 2.64 -0.91
N ARG A 186 -16.87 1.47 -1.11
CA ARG A 186 -17.92 1.30 -2.10
C ARG A 186 -19.10 2.20 -1.76
N GLU A 187 -19.81 2.66 -2.77
CA GLU A 187 -20.99 3.51 -2.59
C GLU A 187 -22.26 2.71 -2.94
N ASP A 188 -23.34 2.95 -2.21
CA ASP A 188 -24.66 2.44 -2.58
C ASP A 188 -25.26 3.25 -3.75
N GLY A 189 -26.44 2.85 -4.23
CA GLY A 189 -27.15 3.57 -5.31
C GLY A 189 -27.54 5.02 -4.98
N GLN A 190 -27.32 5.49 -3.75
CA GLN A 190 -27.55 6.86 -3.28
C GLN A 190 -26.25 7.62 -3.03
N GLY A 191 -25.08 7.04 -3.34
CA GLY A 191 -23.76 7.65 -3.13
C GLY A 191 -23.26 7.60 -1.69
N ARG A 192 -23.86 6.77 -0.82
CA ARG A 192 -23.44 6.62 0.58
C ARG A 192 -22.40 5.51 0.71
N ALA A 193 -21.36 5.77 1.49
CA ALA A 193 -20.31 4.78 1.77
C ALA A 193 -20.88 3.53 2.45
N MET A 194 -20.53 2.37 1.89
CA MET A 194 -20.81 1.05 2.42
C MET A 194 -19.57 0.53 3.16
N ARG A 195 -19.78 -0.37 4.13
CA ARG A 195 -18.70 -1.03 4.88
C ARG A 195 -18.01 -2.13 4.06
N GLN A 196 -17.60 -1.79 2.85
CA GLN A 196 -16.89 -2.65 1.93
C GLN A 196 -15.94 -1.77 1.11
N PRO A 197 -14.61 -1.97 1.16
CA PRO A 197 -13.70 -1.19 0.34
C PRO A 197 -13.87 -1.56 -1.14
N VAL A 198 -13.53 -0.63 -2.03
CA VAL A 198 -13.34 -0.96 -3.45
C VAL A 198 -12.05 -1.76 -3.57
N ASP A 199 -12.10 -2.91 -4.22
CA ASP A 199 -10.95 -3.81 -4.36
C ASP A 199 -10.13 -3.38 -5.59
N ARG A 200 -9.39 -2.28 -5.44
CA ARG A 200 -8.63 -1.65 -6.51
C ARG A 200 -7.58 -0.68 -5.94
N ASN A 201 -6.37 -0.70 -6.51
CA ASN A 201 -5.24 0.18 -6.17
C ASN A 201 -4.95 0.17 -4.65
N ASN A 202 -4.81 -1.03 -4.09
CA ASN A 202 -4.66 -1.27 -2.65
C ASN A 202 -3.51 -2.22 -2.31
N HIS A 203 -2.60 -2.49 -3.23
CA HIS A 203 -1.58 -3.52 -3.06
C HIS A 203 -0.54 -3.13 -1.99
N LEU A 204 -0.11 -1.87 -1.94
CA LEU A 204 0.77 -1.39 -0.87
C LEU A 204 0.03 -1.24 0.46
N ILE A 205 -1.24 -0.84 0.43
CA ILE A 205 -2.10 -0.82 1.63
C ILE A 205 -2.30 -2.23 2.18
N ASP A 206 -2.48 -3.23 1.33
CA ASP A 206 -2.59 -4.63 1.73
C ASP A 206 -1.27 -5.15 2.28
N GLY A 207 -0.15 -4.82 1.63
CA GLY A 207 1.18 -5.01 2.20
C GLY A 207 1.33 -4.39 3.58
N LEU A 208 0.84 -3.17 3.81
CA LEU A 208 0.84 -2.53 5.13
C LEU A 208 0.03 -3.34 6.14
N ARG A 209 -1.17 -3.80 5.76
CA ARG A 209 -1.99 -4.62 6.67
C ARG A 209 -1.25 -5.89 7.07
N TYR A 210 -0.60 -6.57 6.13
CA TYR A 210 0.16 -7.79 6.40
C TYR A 210 1.35 -7.50 7.34
N ALA A 211 2.09 -6.42 7.09
CA ALA A 211 3.24 -6.01 7.91
C ALA A 211 2.90 -5.82 9.40
N TYR A 212 1.64 -5.46 9.69
CA TYR A 212 1.15 -5.06 11.01
C TYR A 212 0.14 -6.03 11.63
N GLU A 213 -0.08 -7.21 11.05
CA GLU A 213 -1.09 -8.15 11.53
C GLU A 213 -0.89 -8.60 12.99
N THR A 214 0.36 -8.66 13.45
CA THR A 214 0.68 -9.07 14.83
C THR A 214 0.32 -7.98 15.83
N GLU A 215 0.63 -6.71 15.52
CA GLU A 215 0.23 -5.56 16.34
C GLU A 215 -1.29 -5.41 16.44
N MET A 216 -1.96 -5.74 15.34
CA MET A 216 -3.42 -5.79 15.20
C MET A 216 -4.07 -6.84 16.11
N ILE A 217 -3.47 -8.03 16.24
CA ILE A 217 -3.98 -9.10 17.11
C ILE A 217 -3.77 -8.74 18.59
N ASP A 218 -2.62 -8.17 18.92
CA ASP A 218 -2.27 -7.78 20.29
C ASP A 218 -3.09 -6.60 20.81
N GLN A 219 -3.54 -5.73 19.91
CA GLN A 219 -4.36 -4.56 20.21
C GLN A 219 -5.74 -4.74 19.57
N LYS A 220 -6.69 -5.41 20.24
CA LYS A 220 -8.08 -5.42 19.75
C LYS A 220 -8.57 -3.97 19.59
N PRO A 221 -8.71 -3.44 18.36
CA PRO A 221 -9.15 -2.08 18.12
C PRO A 221 -10.59 -1.97 18.64
N GLU A 222 -10.84 -0.98 19.49
CA GLU A 222 -12.21 -0.61 19.81
C GLU A 222 -12.89 -0.10 18.54
N TYR A 223 -14.08 -0.63 18.27
CA TYR A 223 -14.89 -0.24 17.12
C TYR A 223 -15.12 1.28 17.13
N LEU A 224 -14.81 1.97 16.03
CA LEU A 224 -15.13 3.39 15.83
C LEU A 224 -16.60 3.50 15.36
N PRO A 225 -17.56 3.84 16.24
CA PRO A 225 -18.95 3.99 15.85
C PRO A 225 -19.10 5.37 15.20
N GLY A 226 -19.51 5.45 13.94
CA GLY A 226 -19.95 6.73 13.39
C GLY A 226 -19.86 6.97 11.89
N ILE A 227 -19.20 6.10 11.11
CA ILE A 227 -18.99 6.35 9.67
C ILE A 227 -20.02 5.61 8.79
N TYR A 228 -20.70 4.60 9.34
CA TYR A 228 -21.61 3.73 8.57
C TYR A 228 -23.03 3.83 9.12
N LYS A 229 -24.00 4.02 8.23
CA LYS A 229 -25.43 3.82 8.49
C LYS A 229 -25.90 2.54 7.84
#